data_AF-A0A496SKI9-F1
#
_entry.id   AF-A0A496SKI9-F1
#
_cell.length_a   1.000
_cell.length_b   1.000
_cell.length_c   1.000
_cell.angle_alpha   90.00
_cell.angle_beta   90.00
_cell.angle_gamma   90.00
#
_symmetry.space_group_name_H-M   'P 1'
#
loop_
_entity.id
_entity.type
_entity.pdbx_description
1 polymer ?
#
loop_
_entity_poly.entity_id
_entity_poly.type
_entity_poly.pdbx_seq_one_letter_code
_entity_poly.pdbx_strand_id
1 'polypeptide(L)'
;MRIGSITPCRYTPGTLEYVSFIRGNAGWSHHQGPSLYQYSDGRLIMLWTAYDIHECNNDNVMLYSVSEDNGERWSAPEVFMAAPGANVSHAFQVQLRGTDKVIMVNRESHFVGEIHDPVTKRRRRQTMPEVRAVSS
;
A
#
# COMPACT_ATOMS: atom_id res chain seq x y z
N MET A 1 -1.38 12.51 33.84
CA MET A 1 -1.45 11.27 33.03
C MET A 1 -0.01 10.87 32.70
N ARG A 2 0.54 9.85 33.38
CA ARG A 2 1.92 9.38 33.11
C ARG A 2 1.87 8.45 31.91
N ILE A 3 2.58 8.81 30.84
CA ILE A 3 2.84 7.93 29.70
C ILE A 3 3.55 6.70 30.26
N GLY A 4 2.86 5.57 30.33
CA GLY A 4 3.48 4.29 30.68
C GLY A 4 4.58 4.01 29.67
N SER A 5 5.78 3.73 30.16
CA SER A 5 6.97 3.51 29.34
C SER A 5 6.68 2.43 28.30
N ILE A 6 6.80 2.78 27.03
CA ILE A 6 6.92 1.81 25.95
C ILE A 6 8.22 1.04 26.23
N THR A 7 8.12 -0.27 26.45
CA THR A 7 9.30 -1.13 26.55
C THR A 7 10.08 -1.00 25.23
N PRO A 8 11.33 -0.51 25.25
CA PRO A 8 12.09 -0.38 24.02
C PRO A 8 12.27 -1.76 23.39
N CYS A 9 11.94 -1.89 22.11
CA CYS A 9 12.47 -2.98 21.30
C CYS A 9 13.99 -2.83 21.33
N ARG A 10 14.69 -3.72 22.06
CA ARG A 10 16.14 -3.69 22.16
C ARG A 10 16.70 -4.20 20.85
N TYR A 11 16.81 -3.33 19.86
CA TYR A 11 17.64 -3.63 18.70
C TYR A 11 19.09 -3.71 19.19
N THR A 12 19.64 -4.92 19.22
CA THR A 12 21.09 -5.12 19.33
C THR A 12 21.67 -5.06 17.91
N PRO A 13 22.51 -4.06 17.58
CA PRO A 13 23.06 -3.93 16.24
C PRO A 13 23.79 -5.20 15.79
N GLY A 14 23.36 -5.76 14.66
CA GLY A 14 23.96 -6.97 14.09
C GLY A 14 23.33 -8.30 14.53
N THR A 15 22.36 -8.32 15.45
CA THR A 15 21.61 -9.54 15.80
C THR A 15 20.17 -9.44 15.32
N LEU A 16 19.77 -10.41 14.51
CA LEU A 16 18.37 -10.64 14.17
C LEU A 16 17.71 -11.36 15.34
N GLU A 17 17.03 -10.61 16.20
CA GLU A 17 16.38 -11.17 17.40
C GLU A 17 14.99 -11.77 17.11
N TYR A 18 14.35 -11.38 15.99
CA TYR A 18 12.99 -11.80 15.70
C TYR A 18 12.69 -11.86 14.19
N VAL A 19 11.89 -12.85 13.79
CA VAL A 19 11.34 -12.99 12.43
C VAL A 19 9.84 -13.20 12.54
N SER A 20 9.06 -12.41 11.82
CA SER A 20 7.62 -12.58 11.68
C SER A 20 7.25 -12.76 10.22
N PHE A 21 6.30 -13.67 9.96
CA PHE A 21 5.80 -13.93 8.63
C PHE A 21 4.37 -13.39 8.49
N ILE A 22 4.21 -12.48 7.53
CA ILE A 22 2.89 -12.00 7.10
C ILE A 22 2.53 -12.74 5.83
N ARG A 23 1.30 -13.25 5.76
CA ARG A 23 0.82 -13.91 4.54
C ARG A 23 0.63 -12.84 3.47
N GLY A 24 1.22 -13.02 2.29
CA GLY A 24 0.92 -12.17 1.13
C GLY A 24 -0.30 -12.64 0.35
N ASN A 25 -0.60 -13.94 0.38
CA ASN A 25 -1.57 -14.56 -0.52
C ASN A 25 -3.03 -14.23 -0.16
N ALA A 26 -3.51 -13.12 -0.70
CA ALA A 26 -4.92 -12.75 -0.80
C ALA A 26 -5.41 -12.76 -2.25
N GLY A 27 -4.94 -13.74 -3.05
CA GLY A 27 -5.33 -13.88 -4.46
C GLY A 27 -4.53 -13.03 -5.45
N TRP A 28 -3.42 -12.44 -5.03
CA TRP A 28 -2.54 -11.61 -5.86
C TRP A 28 -1.18 -12.29 -6.05
N SER A 29 -0.56 -12.09 -7.21
CA SER A 29 0.70 -12.77 -7.56
C SER A 29 1.96 -12.00 -7.18
N HIS A 30 1.85 -10.69 -7.02
CA HIS A 30 2.99 -9.81 -6.71
C HIS A 30 2.66 -8.86 -5.57
N HIS A 31 3.69 -8.54 -4.79
CA HIS A 31 3.59 -7.69 -3.61
C HIS A 31 4.80 -6.75 -3.53
N GLN A 32 4.55 -5.47 -3.25
CA GLN A 32 5.60 -4.45 -3.20
C GLN A 32 5.30 -3.36 -2.17
N GLY A 33 6.36 -2.64 -1.79
CA GLY A 33 6.27 -1.44 -0.96
C GLY A 33 5.62 -1.67 0.40
N PRO A 34 6.12 -2.60 1.24
CA PRO A 34 5.62 -2.76 2.59
C PRO A 34 5.87 -1.50 3.43
N SER A 35 4.89 -1.15 4.26
CA SER A 35 4.92 -0.01 5.16
C SER A 35 4.34 -0.45 6.50
N LEU A 36 5.16 -0.37 7.56
CA LEU A 36 4.79 -0.78 8.91
C LEU A 36 4.57 0.47 9.76
N TYR A 37 3.44 0.51 10.48
CA TYR A 37 3.12 1.58 11.42
C TYR A 37 2.64 1.00 12.76
N GLN A 38 3.08 1.61 13.86
CA GLN A 38 2.62 1.29 15.21
C GLN A 38 1.73 2.41 15.75
N TYR A 39 0.52 2.06 16.17
CA TYR A 39 -0.40 2.97 16.84
C TYR A 39 -0.05 3.13 18.32
N SER A 40 -0.56 4.20 18.94
CA SER A 40 -0.34 4.52 20.34
C SER A 40 -0.92 3.50 21.33
N ASP A 41 -1.84 2.65 20.88
CA ASP A 41 -2.43 1.55 21.66
C ASP A 41 -1.61 0.24 21.55
N GLY A 42 -0.50 0.26 20.81
CA GLY A 42 0.39 -0.88 20.63
C GLY A 42 0.08 -1.73 19.40
N ARG A 43 -1.08 -1.54 18.75
CA ARG A 43 -1.42 -2.26 17.50
C ARG A 43 -0.44 -1.91 16.40
N LEU A 44 -0.06 -2.90 15.60
CA LEU A 44 0.74 -2.74 14.39
C LEU A 44 -0.14 -2.90 13.17
N ILE A 45 0.07 -2.08 12.15
CA ILE A 45 -0.50 -2.26 10.82
C ILE A 45 0.61 -2.38 9.78
N MET A 46 0.53 -3.40 8.95
CA MET A 46 1.32 -3.54 7.74
C MET A 46 0.43 -3.17 6.55
N LEU A 47 0.91 -2.30 5.67
CA LEU A 47 0.29 -1.91 4.41
C LEU A 47 1.23 -2.29 3.27
N TRP A 48 0.71 -2.80 2.17
CA TRP A 48 1.53 -3.07 0.98
C TRP A 48 0.67 -3.06 -0.28
N THR A 49 1.33 -2.88 -1.43
CA THR A 49 0.68 -2.92 -2.72
C THR A 49 0.67 -4.36 -3.26
N ALA A 50 -0.42 -4.78 -3.90
CA ALA A 50 -0.54 -6.07 -4.55
C ALA A 50 -1.15 -5.97 -5.95
N TYR A 51 -0.70 -6.82 -6.88
CA TYR A 51 -1.13 -6.83 -8.29
C TYR A 51 -0.86 -8.18 -8.97
N ASP A 52 -1.55 -8.45 -10.08
CA ASP A 52 -1.48 -9.76 -10.75
C ASP A 52 -0.38 -9.87 -11.81
N ILE A 53 -0.23 -8.89 -12.71
CA ILE A 53 0.58 -9.07 -13.93
C ILE A 53 1.96 -8.37 -13.81
N HIS A 54 1.97 -7.07 -13.54
CA HIS A 54 3.19 -6.24 -13.48
C HIS A 54 2.92 -4.97 -12.66
N GLU A 55 3.96 -4.30 -12.14
CA GLU A 55 3.80 -3.19 -11.18
C GLU A 55 3.06 -1.97 -11.77
N CYS A 56 3.13 -1.80 -13.09
CA CYS A 56 2.41 -0.76 -13.83
C CYS A 56 0.96 -1.16 -14.17
N ASN A 57 0.41 -2.22 -13.56
CA ASN A 57 -0.98 -2.58 -13.76
C ASN A 57 -1.89 -1.52 -13.13
N ASN A 58 -2.87 -1.04 -13.89
CA ASN A 58 -3.83 0.00 -13.46
C ASN A 58 -5.01 -0.55 -12.68
N ASP A 59 -4.83 -1.67 -11.98
CA ASP A 59 -5.87 -2.29 -11.17
C ASP A 59 -5.24 -2.92 -9.93
N ASN A 60 -4.19 -2.29 -9.40
CA ASN A 60 -3.56 -2.76 -8.17
C ASN A 60 -4.42 -2.42 -6.95
N VAL A 61 -4.12 -3.07 -5.84
CA VAL A 61 -4.76 -2.80 -4.56
C VAL A 61 -3.73 -2.53 -3.48
N MET A 62 -4.18 -1.83 -2.46
CA MET A 62 -3.48 -1.74 -1.18
C MET A 62 -4.07 -2.77 -0.24
N LEU A 63 -3.25 -3.72 0.19
CA LEU A 63 -3.58 -4.67 1.23
C LEU A 63 -3.15 -4.15 2.60
N TYR A 64 -3.83 -4.62 3.64
CA TYR A 64 -3.41 -4.42 5.02
C TYR A 64 -3.53 -5.70 5.85
N SER A 65 -2.74 -5.76 6.92
CA SER A 65 -2.86 -6.76 7.98
C SER A 65 -2.49 -6.14 9.32
N VAL A 66 -3.15 -6.56 10.39
CA VAL A 66 -3.01 -6.00 11.73
C VAL A 66 -2.45 -7.05 12.69
N SER A 67 -1.60 -6.60 13.61
CA SER A 67 -1.17 -7.36 14.79
C SER A 67 -1.54 -6.62 16.06
N GLU A 68 -2.04 -7.35 17.05
CA GLU A 68 -2.35 -6.85 18.40
C GLU A 68 -1.36 -7.39 19.45
N ASP A 69 -0.42 -8.22 19.03
CA ASP A 69 0.52 -8.98 19.87
C ASP A 69 1.99 -8.74 19.45
N ASN A 70 2.34 -7.47 19.21
CA ASN A 70 3.70 -7.03 18.86
C ASN A 70 4.31 -7.71 17.62
N GLY A 71 3.48 -8.14 16.68
CA GLY A 71 3.91 -8.79 15.45
C GLY A 71 4.08 -10.31 15.56
N GLU A 72 3.63 -10.94 16.65
CA GLU A 72 3.61 -12.40 16.77
C GLU A 72 2.62 -13.05 15.83
N ARG A 73 1.44 -12.44 15.68
CA ARG A 73 0.39 -12.89 14.78
C ARG A 73 -0.17 -11.72 13.98
N TRP A 74 -0.64 -12.06 12.81
CA TRP A 74 -1.17 -11.12 11.83
C TRP A 74 -2.54 -11.58 11.36
N SER A 75 -3.47 -10.65 11.21
CA SER A 75 -4.76 -10.92 10.58
C SER A 75 -4.58 -11.42 9.14
N ALA A 76 -5.58 -12.10 8.60
CA ALA A 76 -5.61 -12.35 7.17
C ALA A 76 -5.51 -11.01 6.41
N PRO A 77 -4.76 -10.94 5.29
CA PRO A 77 -4.70 -9.71 4.52
C PRO A 77 -6.04 -9.37 3.91
N GLU A 78 -6.41 -8.10 3.97
CA GLU A 78 -7.64 -7.57 3.42
C GLU A 78 -7.34 -6.37 2.52
N VAL A 79 -8.23 -6.10 1.55
CA VAL A 79 -8.11 -4.92 0.69
C VAL A 79 -8.48 -3.68 1.51
N PHE A 80 -7.50 -2.80 1.72
CA PHE A 80 -7.71 -1.49 2.32
C PHE A 80 -8.25 -0.49 1.31
N MET A 81 -7.68 -0.49 0.11
CA MET A 81 -8.02 0.43 -0.98
C MET A 81 -7.87 -0.27 -2.31
N ALA A 82 -8.85 -0.09 -3.19
CA ALA A 82 -8.77 -0.50 -4.59
C ALA A 82 -8.70 0.75 -5.47
N ALA A 83 -7.93 0.67 -6.56
CA ALA A 83 -7.74 1.79 -7.47
C ALA A 83 -7.99 1.35 -8.93
N PRO A 84 -9.27 1.13 -9.33
CA PRO A 84 -9.58 0.71 -10.69
C PRO A 84 -9.16 1.76 -11.73
N GLY A 85 -8.45 1.35 -12.76
CA GLY A 85 -7.87 2.27 -13.74
C GLY A 85 -6.74 3.16 -13.20
N ALA A 86 -6.14 2.82 -12.05
CA ALA A 86 -5.07 3.57 -11.43
C ALA A 86 -4.04 2.66 -10.73
N ASN A 87 -2.93 3.27 -10.32
CA ASN A 87 -1.95 2.64 -9.44
C ASN A 87 -1.96 3.36 -8.10
N VAL A 88 -2.32 2.64 -7.03
CA VAL A 88 -2.19 3.09 -5.64
C VAL A 88 -0.93 2.51 -5.01
N SER A 89 -0.11 3.35 -4.36
CA SER A 89 1.16 2.91 -3.78
C SER A 89 1.66 3.90 -2.72
N HIS A 90 2.81 3.59 -2.10
CA HIS A 90 3.51 4.47 -1.14
C HIS A 90 2.63 4.99 0.01
N ALA A 91 1.78 4.12 0.58
CA ALA A 91 1.01 4.51 1.75
C ALA A 91 1.86 4.58 3.00
N PHE A 92 1.71 5.67 3.73
CA PHE A 92 2.16 5.78 5.11
C PHE A 92 1.06 6.43 5.95
N GLN A 93 1.05 6.09 7.22
CA GLN A 93 0.08 6.58 8.17
C GLN A 93 0.75 7.42 9.25
N VAL A 94 0.01 8.40 9.76
CA VAL A 94 0.41 9.22 10.91
C VAL A 94 -0.79 9.39 11.82
N GLN A 95 -0.69 8.88 13.04
CA GLN A 95 -1.69 9.08 14.09
C GLN A 95 -1.54 10.47 14.72
N LEU A 96 -2.65 11.18 14.88
CA LEU A 96 -2.69 12.46 15.57
C LEU A 96 -2.51 12.24 17.07
N ARG A 97 -1.53 12.95 17.65
CA ARG A 97 -1.12 12.80 19.05
C ARG A 97 -2.31 12.92 20.00
N GLY A 98 -2.44 11.93 20.90
CA GLY A 98 -3.47 11.93 21.95
C GLY A 98 -4.88 11.60 21.44
N THR A 99 -5.01 11.10 20.21
CA THR A 99 -6.29 10.69 19.62
C THR A 99 -6.16 9.34 18.93
N ASP A 100 -7.29 8.74 18.56
CA ASP A 100 -7.39 7.55 17.71
C ASP A 100 -7.43 7.90 16.21
N LYS A 101 -7.34 9.18 15.85
CA LYS A 101 -7.42 9.63 14.45
C LYS A 101 -6.12 9.43 13.72
N VAL A 102 -6.22 8.95 12.49
CA VAL A 102 -5.07 8.63 11.63
C VAL A 102 -5.23 9.32 10.28
N ILE A 103 -4.15 9.96 9.82
CA ILE A 103 -4.04 10.45 8.45
C ILE A 103 -3.27 9.42 7.66
N MET A 104 -3.83 8.98 6.53
CA MET A 104 -3.11 8.24 5.51
C MET A 104 -2.76 9.17 4.36
N VAL A 105 -1.52 9.06 3.88
CA VAL A 105 -1.10 9.65 2.62
C VAL A 105 -0.69 8.51 1.70
N ASN A 106 -1.20 8.52 0.48
CA ASN A 106 -0.85 7.56 -0.57
C ASN A 106 -0.56 8.30 -1.88
N ARG A 107 0.14 7.62 -2.77
CA ARG A 107 0.24 8.00 -4.18
C ARG A 107 -0.86 7.28 -4.95
N GLU A 108 -1.56 8.02 -5.80
CA GLU A 108 -2.42 7.47 -6.84
C GLU A 108 -1.98 8.04 -8.19
N SER A 109 -1.82 7.19 -9.20
CA SER A 109 -1.51 7.64 -10.55
C SER A 109 -2.44 7.03 -11.58
N HIS A 110 -2.96 7.88 -12.45
CA HIS A 110 -3.74 7.50 -13.62
C HIS A 110 -2.89 7.63 -14.88
N PHE A 111 -3.12 6.74 -15.85
CA PHE A 111 -2.52 6.86 -17.17
C PHE A 111 -3.39 7.76 -18.04
N VAL A 112 -2.87 8.95 -18.38
CA VAL A 112 -3.57 9.89 -19.27
C VAL A 112 -3.58 9.35 -20.70
N GLY A 113 -4.77 9.26 -21.31
CA GLY A 113 -4.96 8.78 -22.69
C GLY A 113 -5.14 7.26 -22.82
N GLU A 114 -5.38 6.54 -21.72
CA GLU A 114 -5.78 5.14 -21.77
C GLU A 114 -7.30 5.02 -21.99
N ILE A 115 -7.71 4.37 -23.08
CA ILE A 115 -9.11 3.99 -23.28
C ILE A 115 -9.29 2.57 -22.75
N HIS A 116 -10.06 2.45 -21.67
CA HIS A 116 -10.47 1.17 -21.12
C HIS A 116 -11.72 0.69 -21.88
N ASP A 117 -11.61 -0.42 -22.61
CA ASP A 117 -12.78 -1.10 -23.14
C ASP A 117 -13.38 -1.99 -22.04
N PRO A 118 -14.56 -1.64 -21.46
CA PRO A 118 -15.15 -2.38 -20.35
C PRO A 118 -15.64 -3.77 -20.75
N VAL A 119 -15.76 -4.06 -22.05
CA VAL A 119 -16.23 -5.35 -22.58
C VAL A 119 -15.05 -6.28 -22.84
N THR A 120 -13.95 -5.77 -23.40
CA THR A 120 -12.81 -6.61 -23.81
C THR A 120 -11.64 -6.59 -22.83
N LYS A 121 -11.65 -5.71 -21.81
CA LYS A 121 -10.54 -5.45 -20.88
C LYS A 121 -9.21 -5.13 -21.57
N ARG A 122 -9.24 -4.73 -22.85
CA ARG A 122 -8.05 -4.36 -23.61
C ARG A 122 -7.72 -2.89 -23.41
N ARG A 123 -6.42 -2.62 -23.23
CA ARG A 123 -5.87 -1.28 -23.09
C ARG A 123 -5.43 -0.77 -24.46
N ARG A 124 -5.96 0.37 -24.89
CA ARG A 124 -5.45 1.09 -26.08
C ARG A 124 -4.90 2.45 -25.68
N ARG A 125 -3.70 2.76 -26.16
CA ARG A 125 -3.13 4.10 -26.09
C ARG A 125 -3.89 4.97 -27.09
N GLN A 126 -4.47 6.07 -26.63
CA GLN A 126 -4.98 7.10 -27.53
C GLN A 126 -3.77 7.71 -28.25
N THR A 127 -3.62 7.45 -29.55
CA THR A 127 -2.68 8.20 -30.37
C THR A 127 -3.11 9.66 -30.32
N MET A 128 -2.25 10.52 -29.76
CA MET A 128 -2.44 11.97 -29.85
C MET A 128 -2.58 12.33 -31.34
N PRO A 129 -3.54 13.18 -31.73
CA PRO A 129 -3.60 13.65 -33.10
C PRO A 129 -2.27 14.35 -33.43
N GLU A 130 -1.68 14.03 -34.58
CA GLU A 130 -0.49 14.71 -35.08
C GLU A 130 -0.72 16.22 -35.03
N VAL A 131 0.12 16.91 -34.27
CA VAL A 131 0.22 18.37 -34.36
C VAL A 131 0.80 18.65 -35.75
N ARG A 132 -0.06 18.93 -36.73
CA ARG A 132 0.39 19.49 -38.01
C ARG A 132 1.04 20.84 -37.70
N ALA A 133 2.36 20.90 -37.84
CA ALA A 133 3.07 22.16 -37.89
C ALA A 133 2.51 22.96 -39.08
N VAL A 134 1.80 24.04 -38.77
CA VAL A 134 1.47 25.06 -39.77
C VAL A 134 2.73 25.90 -39.91
N SER A 135 3.48 25.70 -40.99
CA SER A 135 4.57 26.58 -41.38
C SER A 135 3.97 27.90 -41.90
N SER A 136 4.29 29.00 -41.21
CA SER A 136 4.13 30.38 -41.71
C SER A 136 5.36 30.81 -42.50
#